data_AF-A0A1Y2T7B0-F1
#
_entry.id   AF-A0A1Y2T7B0-F1
#
_cell.length_a   1.000
_cell.length_b   1.000
_cell.length_c   1.000
_cell.angle_alpha   90.00
_cell.angle_beta   90.00
_cell.angle_gamma   90.00
#
_symmetry.space_group_name_H-M   'P 1'
#
loop_
_entity.id
_entity.type
_entity.pdbx_description
1 polymer ?
#
loop_
_entity_poly.entity_id
_entity_poly.type
_entity_poly.pdbx_seq_one_letter_code
_entity_poly.pdbx_strand_id
1 'polypeptide(L)'
;MAKKLVAVTSCPTGIAHTYMAAEALQKAAAARQLSIKVETRGSIGAENVLTDEDIREADAVIIAADTAVDTGRFAGKPLVKVGVSEAIKDPAGLIDRALAAKPQDLVARVEEIKQERKSQATGWYKHLMTGVSYMIPFTVAGGILIAISFMFGIEAAATEGTFAYVLNVIGGQAGFGFMIPILAGFIAYSIADRPGIAPGMAAGFLANSVGAGFLGAIVAASWPATWSTT
;
A
#
# COMPACT_ATOMS: atom_id res chain seq x y z
N MET A 1 -4.03 -38.90 21.89
CA MET A 1 -3.13 -38.88 20.72
C MET A 1 -2.04 -37.86 21.00
N ALA A 2 -0.78 -38.14 20.63
CA ALA A 2 0.28 -37.14 20.75
C ALA A 2 0.00 -35.99 19.78
N LYS A 3 0.09 -34.73 20.25
CA LYS A 3 -0.15 -33.57 19.37
C LYS A 3 0.95 -33.48 18.31
N LYS A 4 0.55 -33.13 17.09
CA LYS A 4 1.42 -32.95 15.93
C LYS A 4 1.65 -31.47 15.67
N LEU A 5 2.90 -31.08 15.50
CA LEU A 5 3.32 -29.72 15.22
C LEU A 5 4.03 -29.69 13.87
N VAL A 6 3.89 -28.57 13.16
CA VAL A 6 4.75 -28.28 12.02
C VAL A 6 5.44 -26.94 12.23
N ALA A 7 6.68 -26.84 11.77
CA ALA A 7 7.44 -25.60 11.86
C ALA A 7 8.15 -25.26 10.56
N VAL A 8 8.39 -23.97 10.35
CA VAL A 8 9.25 -23.45 9.28
C VAL A 8 10.33 -22.59 9.92
N THR A 9 11.60 -22.90 9.65
CA THR A 9 12.73 -22.07 10.07
C THR A 9 13.37 -21.38 8.86
N SER A 10 13.71 -20.09 8.97
CA SER A 10 14.42 -19.40 7.88
C SER A 10 15.25 -18.20 8.32
N CYS A 11 16.55 -18.23 8.05
CA CYS A 11 17.47 -17.12 8.28
C CYS A 11 18.13 -16.71 6.94
N PRO A 12 18.24 -15.41 6.61
CA PRO A 12 18.87 -14.96 5.37
C PRO A 12 20.41 -15.11 5.41
N THR A 13 21.00 -15.09 6.60
CA THR A 13 22.45 -15.10 6.83
C THR A 13 22.95 -16.53 7.03
N GLY A 14 22.95 -17.31 5.95
CA GLY A 14 23.48 -18.67 5.92
C GLY A 14 22.56 -19.72 6.55
N ILE A 15 23.09 -20.91 6.81
CA ILE A 15 22.31 -22.08 7.23
C ILE A 15 22.30 -22.33 8.75
N ALA A 16 23.27 -21.78 9.49
CA ALA A 16 23.50 -22.15 10.88
C ALA A 16 22.30 -21.88 11.80
N HIS A 17 21.77 -20.65 11.81
CA HIS A 17 20.61 -20.32 12.65
C HIS A 17 19.35 -21.09 12.25
N THR A 18 19.16 -21.34 10.96
CA THR A 18 18.04 -22.12 10.43
C THR A 18 18.04 -23.55 10.98
N TYR A 19 19.21 -24.21 10.97
CA TYR A 19 19.38 -25.56 11.49
C TYR A 19 19.36 -25.63 13.02
N MET A 20 20.01 -24.67 13.70
CA MET A 20 19.99 -24.60 15.17
C MET A 20 18.56 -24.41 15.70
N ALA A 21 17.77 -23.55 15.07
CA ALA A 21 16.37 -23.38 15.44
C ALA A 21 15.55 -24.66 15.21
N ALA A 22 15.79 -25.35 14.10
CA ALA A 22 15.09 -26.60 13.78
C ALA A 22 15.41 -27.70 14.79
N GLU A 23 16.69 -27.89 15.12
CA GLU A 23 17.15 -28.87 16.10
C GLU A 23 16.65 -28.53 17.52
N ALA A 24 16.67 -27.25 17.91
CA ALA A 24 16.15 -26.79 19.20
C ALA A 24 14.66 -27.11 19.35
N LEU A 25 13.86 -26.86 18.31
CA LEU A 25 12.44 -27.19 18.27
C LEU A 25 12.19 -28.69 18.31
N GLN A 26 12.96 -29.48 17.55
CA GLN A 26 12.87 -30.95 17.56
C GLN A 26 13.19 -31.54 18.94
N LYS A 27 14.28 -31.09 19.57
CA LYS A 27 14.66 -31.52 20.93
C LYS A 27 13.59 -31.16 21.96
N ALA A 28 13.05 -29.94 21.91
CA ALA A 28 12.02 -29.50 22.84
C ALA A 28 10.70 -30.26 22.65
N ALA A 29 10.31 -30.56 21.42
CA ALA A 29 9.14 -31.38 21.13
C ALA A 29 9.33 -32.83 21.60
N ALA A 30 10.49 -33.43 21.32
CA ALA A 30 10.83 -34.78 21.77
C ALA A 30 10.79 -34.91 23.30
N ALA A 31 11.32 -33.92 24.03
CA ALA A 31 11.28 -33.88 25.49
C ALA A 31 9.84 -33.87 26.06
N ARG A 32 8.87 -33.44 25.26
CA ARG A 32 7.44 -33.35 25.61
C ARG A 32 6.59 -34.44 24.96
N GLN A 33 7.22 -35.44 24.32
CA GLN A 33 6.52 -36.51 23.59
C GLN A 33 5.58 -35.98 22.50
N LEU A 34 5.93 -34.84 21.89
CA LEU A 34 5.22 -34.22 20.78
C LEU A 34 5.88 -34.62 19.46
N SER A 35 5.09 -34.81 18.43
CA SER A 35 5.61 -35.00 17.07
C SER A 35 5.77 -33.64 16.42
N ILE A 36 6.95 -33.34 15.87
CA ILE A 36 7.18 -32.11 15.11
C ILE A 36 7.90 -32.39 13.80
N LYS A 37 7.42 -31.80 12.71
CA LYS A 37 8.13 -31.74 11.43
C LYS A 37 8.58 -30.32 11.16
N VAL A 38 9.86 -30.13 10.88
CA VAL A 38 10.44 -28.79 10.66
C VAL A 38 10.97 -28.69 9.23
N GLU A 39 10.40 -27.78 8.46
CA GLU A 39 10.92 -27.35 7.16
C GLU A 39 11.97 -26.27 7.36
N THR A 40 13.18 -26.49 6.85
CA THR A 40 14.30 -25.57 6.94
C THR A 40 14.44 -24.83 5.61
N ARG A 41 14.56 -23.50 5.65
CA ARG A 41 14.78 -22.64 4.46
C ARG A 41 16.02 -21.79 4.65
N GLY A 42 17.14 -22.23 4.07
CA GLY A 42 18.41 -21.51 4.10
C GLY A 42 18.85 -21.07 2.70
N SER A 43 20.11 -20.64 2.61
CA SER A 43 20.74 -20.25 1.33
C SER A 43 20.86 -21.38 0.31
N ILE A 44 20.72 -22.65 0.75
CA ILE A 44 20.80 -23.85 -0.09
C ILE A 44 19.42 -24.22 -0.68
N GLY A 45 18.34 -23.59 -0.19
CA GLY A 45 16.97 -23.90 -0.57
C GLY A 45 16.13 -24.39 0.60
N ALA A 46 14.97 -24.97 0.27
CA ALA A 46 14.04 -25.55 1.24
C ALA A 46 14.29 -27.06 1.37
N GLU A 47 14.45 -27.53 2.60
CA GLU A 47 14.62 -28.94 2.95
C GLU A 47 13.53 -29.37 3.93
N ASN A 48 13.22 -30.68 3.97
CA ASN A 48 12.13 -31.24 4.78
C ASN A 48 10.78 -30.54 4.56
N VAL A 49 10.49 -30.20 3.31
CA VAL A 49 9.29 -29.45 2.91
C VAL A 49 8.02 -30.09 3.47
N LEU A 50 7.20 -29.27 4.11
CA LEU A 50 5.90 -29.67 4.64
C LEU A 50 4.96 -29.98 3.48
N THR A 51 4.38 -31.17 3.51
CA THR A 51 3.29 -31.57 2.62
C THR A 51 1.97 -31.05 3.13
N ASP A 52 0.96 -31.00 2.26
CA ASP A 52 -0.40 -30.61 2.64
C ASP A 52 -0.97 -31.52 3.72
N GLU A 53 -0.58 -32.80 3.73
CA GLU A 53 -0.97 -33.77 4.76
C GLU A 53 -0.36 -33.41 6.12
N ASP A 54 0.93 -33.08 6.17
CA ASP A 54 1.59 -32.66 7.42
C ASP A 54 0.88 -31.45 8.03
N ILE A 55 0.50 -30.48 7.19
CA ILE A 55 -0.19 -29.26 7.62
C ILE A 55 -1.61 -29.58 8.08
N ARG A 56 -2.32 -30.44 7.35
CA ARG A 56 -3.69 -30.85 7.69
C ARG A 56 -3.75 -31.58 9.02
N GLU A 57 -2.79 -32.44 9.31
CA GLU A 57 -2.71 -33.19 10.57
C GLU A 57 -2.14 -32.38 11.75
N ALA A 58 -1.49 -31.23 11.49
CA ALA A 58 -0.91 -30.42 12.54
C ALA A 58 -1.96 -29.76 13.44
N ASP A 59 -1.74 -29.81 14.75
CA ASP A 59 -2.52 -29.10 15.76
C ASP A 59 -2.11 -27.62 15.85
N ALA A 60 -0.86 -27.29 15.57
CA ALA A 60 -0.36 -25.92 15.52
C ALA A 60 0.87 -25.76 14.61
N VAL A 61 1.12 -24.52 14.19
CA VAL A 61 2.18 -24.12 13.26
C VAL A 61 3.12 -23.11 13.93
N ILE A 62 4.42 -23.34 13.83
CA ILE A 62 5.47 -22.43 14.30
C ILE A 62 6.24 -21.88 13.10
N ILE A 63 6.29 -20.57 12.94
CA ILE A 63 7.14 -19.91 11.94
C ILE A 63 8.24 -19.16 12.67
N ALA A 64 9.45 -19.69 12.63
CA ALA A 64 10.64 -19.06 13.17
C ALA A 64 11.50 -18.53 12.02
N ALA A 65 11.20 -17.32 11.53
CA ALA A 65 11.80 -16.81 10.31
C ALA A 65 12.16 -15.33 10.39
N ASP A 66 13.38 -15.01 9.95
CA ASP A 66 13.89 -13.66 9.73
C ASP A 66 13.74 -13.26 8.23
N THR A 67 13.03 -14.08 7.45
CA THR A 67 12.70 -13.85 6.04
C THR A 67 11.18 -13.92 5.81
N ALA A 68 10.73 -13.49 4.64
CA ALA A 68 9.33 -13.63 4.24
C ALA A 68 9.00 -15.11 3.98
N VAL A 69 8.04 -15.65 4.75
CA VAL A 69 7.52 -17.01 4.60
C VAL A 69 6.05 -16.93 4.22
N ASP A 70 5.65 -17.67 3.19
CA ASP A 70 4.24 -17.78 2.83
C ASP A 70 3.45 -18.49 3.94
N THR A 71 2.44 -17.78 4.44
CA THR A 71 1.56 -18.27 5.50
C THR A 71 0.22 -18.78 4.97
N GLY A 72 -0.05 -18.64 3.67
CA GLY A 72 -1.33 -18.99 3.06
C GLY A 72 -1.67 -20.47 3.22
N ARG A 73 -0.68 -21.36 3.07
CA ARG A 73 -0.87 -22.81 3.27
C ARG A 73 -1.22 -23.23 4.69
N PHE A 74 -1.05 -22.35 5.69
CA PHE A 74 -1.35 -22.62 7.10
C PHE A 74 -2.68 -21.97 7.55
N ALA A 75 -3.52 -21.54 6.61
CA ALA A 75 -4.79 -20.90 6.88
C ALA A 75 -5.69 -21.76 7.80
N GLY A 76 -6.29 -21.12 8.81
CA GLY A 76 -7.19 -21.79 9.76
C GLY A 76 -6.49 -22.65 10.82
N LYS A 77 -5.15 -22.74 10.83
CA LYS A 77 -4.38 -23.39 11.90
C LYS A 77 -3.96 -22.39 12.97
N PRO A 78 -3.86 -22.79 14.25
CA PRO A 78 -3.12 -22.03 15.26
C PRO A 78 -1.70 -21.76 14.77
N LEU A 79 -1.29 -20.50 14.72
CA LEU A 79 -0.02 -20.11 14.14
C LEU A 79 0.68 -19.07 15.03
N VAL A 80 1.95 -19.32 15.33
CA VAL A 80 2.84 -18.35 15.99
C VAL A 80 4.01 -18.04 15.06
N LYS A 81 4.26 -16.75 14.84
CA LYS A 81 5.39 -16.25 14.05
C LYS A 81 6.35 -15.48 14.95
N VAL A 82 7.63 -15.85 14.91
CA VAL A 82 8.72 -15.24 15.68
C VAL A 82 10.00 -15.20 14.83
N GLY A 83 11.02 -14.47 15.30
CA GLY A 83 12.36 -14.51 14.70
C GLY A 83 13.09 -15.81 15.01
N VAL A 84 14.07 -16.18 14.18
CA VAL A 84 14.82 -17.45 14.32
C VAL A 84 15.53 -17.53 15.68
N SER A 85 16.07 -16.40 16.14
CA SER A 85 16.78 -16.30 17.43
C SER A 85 15.91 -16.71 18.63
N GLU A 86 14.60 -16.49 18.57
CA GLU A 86 13.69 -16.82 19.66
C GLU A 86 13.46 -18.34 19.77
N ALA A 87 13.38 -19.03 18.63
CA ALA A 87 13.27 -20.48 18.59
C ALA A 87 14.53 -21.19 19.11
N ILE A 88 15.69 -20.53 19.06
CA ILE A 88 16.95 -21.05 19.65
C ILE A 88 16.96 -20.84 21.16
N LYS A 89 16.53 -19.66 21.64
CA LYS A 89 16.62 -19.29 23.07
C LYS A 89 15.54 -19.94 23.93
N ASP A 90 14.30 -20.01 23.44
CA ASP A 90 13.16 -20.55 24.17
C ASP A 90 12.25 -21.41 23.26
N PRO A 91 12.73 -22.59 22.80
CA PRO A 91 11.93 -23.49 21.98
C PRO A 91 10.73 -24.06 22.76
N ALA A 92 10.88 -24.26 24.06
CA ALA A 92 9.86 -24.85 24.93
C ALA A 92 8.67 -23.90 25.11
N GLY A 93 8.91 -22.63 25.45
CA GLY A 93 7.86 -21.62 25.55
C GLY A 93 7.24 -21.28 24.20
N LEU A 94 8.00 -21.38 23.11
CA LEU A 94 7.44 -21.23 21.75
C LEU A 94 6.46 -22.34 21.40
N ILE A 95 6.75 -23.60 21.76
CA ILE A 95 5.81 -24.72 21.59
C ILE A 95 4.54 -24.51 22.41
N ASP A 96 4.64 -24.05 23.66
CA ASP A 96 3.47 -23.79 24.51
C ASP A 96 2.58 -22.69 23.93
N ARG A 97 3.20 -21.60 23.44
CA ARG A 97 2.47 -20.53 22.76
C ARG A 97 1.78 -21.01 21.50
N ALA A 98 2.43 -21.85 20.69
CA ALA A 98 1.83 -22.39 19.49
C ALA A 98 0.61 -23.26 19.80
N LEU A 99 0.70 -24.10 20.84
CA LEU A 99 -0.41 -24.95 21.28
C LEU A 99 -1.56 -24.17 21.95
N ALA A 100 -1.27 -23.00 22.52
CA ALA A 100 -2.27 -22.11 23.12
C ALA A 100 -2.84 -21.08 22.13
N ALA A 101 -2.23 -20.93 20.94
CA ALA A 101 -2.67 -19.98 19.95
C ALA A 101 -4.07 -20.33 19.44
N LYS A 102 -4.85 -19.30 19.11
CA LYS A 102 -6.15 -19.49 18.47
C LYS A 102 -5.95 -19.69 16.96
N PRO A 103 -6.76 -20.54 16.31
CA PRO A 103 -6.81 -20.62 14.86
C PRO A 103 -6.90 -19.23 14.24
N GLN A 104 -6.16 -18.99 13.13
CA GLN A 104 -6.34 -17.74 12.40
C GLN A 104 -7.80 -17.60 11.97
N ASP A 105 -8.47 -16.56 12.48
CA ASP A 105 -9.82 -16.22 12.05
C ASP A 105 -9.73 -15.56 10.68
N LEU A 106 -9.96 -16.37 9.65
CA LEU A 106 -9.95 -15.94 8.26
C LEU A 106 -11.02 -14.88 7.99
N VAL A 107 -12.12 -14.88 8.76
CA VAL A 107 -13.17 -13.85 8.65
C VAL A 107 -12.66 -12.53 9.22
N ALA A 108 -11.99 -12.54 10.38
CA ALA A 108 -11.38 -11.34 10.95
C ALA A 108 -10.30 -10.75 10.04
N ARG A 109 -9.44 -11.59 9.45
CA ARG A 109 -8.39 -11.16 8.51
C ARG A 109 -8.95 -10.59 7.20
N VAL A 110 -10.05 -11.17 6.69
CA VAL A 110 -10.75 -10.63 5.52
C VAL A 110 -11.40 -9.28 5.85
N GLU A 111 -11.98 -9.13 7.04
CA GLU A 111 -12.54 -7.84 7.46
C GLU A 111 -11.44 -6.79 7.72
N GLU A 112 -10.29 -7.14 8.28
CA GLU A 112 -9.13 -6.25 8.38
C GLU A 112 -8.65 -5.76 7.00
N ILE A 113 -8.46 -6.67 6.04
CA ILE A 113 -8.06 -6.31 4.66
C ILE A 113 -9.10 -5.40 4.01
N LYS A 114 -10.39 -5.66 4.26
CA LYS A 114 -11.49 -4.83 3.74
C LYS A 114 -11.54 -3.46 4.42
N GLN A 115 -11.24 -3.38 5.71
CA GLN A 115 -11.12 -2.11 6.44
C GLN A 115 -9.90 -1.31 5.98
N GLU A 116 -8.75 -1.94 5.74
CA GLU A 116 -7.55 -1.31 5.17
C GLU A 116 -7.81 -0.78 3.75
N ARG A 117 -8.43 -1.58 2.89
CA ARG A 117 -8.81 -1.11 1.54
C ARG A 117 -9.81 0.03 1.59
N LYS A 118 -10.77 -0.02 2.53
CA LYS A 118 -11.75 1.06 2.73
C LYS A 118 -11.09 2.32 3.30
N SER A 119 -10.14 2.19 4.22
CA SER A 119 -9.40 3.32 4.78
C SER A 119 -8.48 3.96 3.74
N GLN A 120 -7.80 3.16 2.91
CA GLN A 120 -6.99 3.63 1.79
C GLN A 120 -7.85 4.25 0.68
N ALA A 121 -9.04 3.69 0.41
CA ALA A 121 -10.04 4.28 -0.48
C ALA A 121 -10.53 5.65 0.02
N THR A 122 -10.76 5.77 1.33
CA THR A 122 -11.09 7.08 1.94
C THR A 122 -9.91 8.03 1.97
N GLY A 123 -8.67 7.53 1.98
CA GLY A 123 -7.45 8.32 1.89
C GLY A 123 -7.32 9.02 0.54
N TRP A 124 -7.40 8.27 -0.57
CA TRP A 124 -7.28 8.88 -1.90
C TRP A 124 -8.44 9.83 -2.23
N TYR A 125 -9.66 9.54 -1.75
CA TYR A 125 -10.79 10.45 -1.94
C TYR A 125 -10.52 11.83 -1.31
N LYS A 126 -9.87 11.88 -0.13
CA LYS A 126 -9.46 13.14 0.49
C LYS A 126 -8.44 13.91 -0.38
N HIS A 127 -7.53 13.21 -1.04
CA HIS A 127 -6.55 13.82 -1.94
C HIS A 127 -7.22 14.44 -3.17
N LEU A 128 -8.15 13.71 -3.80
CA LEU A 128 -8.94 14.23 -4.91
C LEU A 128 -9.76 15.46 -4.48
N MET A 129 -10.45 15.38 -3.34
CA MET A 129 -11.28 16.48 -2.84
C MET A 129 -10.46 17.73 -2.49
N THR A 130 -9.23 17.55 -2.00
CA THR A 130 -8.28 18.66 -1.81
C THR A 130 -8.04 19.37 -3.15
N GLY A 131 -7.65 18.62 -4.19
CA GLY A 131 -7.44 19.17 -5.53
C GLY A 131 -8.65 19.93 -6.07
N VAL A 132 -9.84 19.32 -6.01
CA VAL A 132 -11.09 19.94 -6.50
C VAL A 132 -11.41 21.22 -5.73
N SER A 133 -11.23 21.24 -4.41
CA SER A 133 -11.53 22.41 -3.58
C SER A 133 -10.66 23.62 -3.96
N TYR A 134 -9.38 23.39 -4.26
CA TYR A 134 -8.46 24.46 -4.70
C TYR A 134 -8.66 24.87 -6.17
N MET A 135 -9.26 24.01 -6.99
CA MET A 135 -9.59 24.27 -8.39
C MET A 135 -10.84 25.15 -8.56
N ILE A 136 -11.82 25.02 -7.66
CA ILE A 136 -13.12 25.72 -7.75
C ILE A 136 -12.96 27.26 -7.85
N PRO A 137 -12.17 27.95 -7.00
CA PRO A 137 -12.03 29.40 -7.08
C PRO A 137 -11.58 29.91 -8.45
N PHE A 138 -10.68 29.18 -9.13
CA PHE A 138 -10.17 29.53 -10.46
C PHE A 138 -11.24 29.36 -11.54
N THR A 139 -11.98 28.26 -11.47
CA THR A 139 -13.06 27.95 -12.42
C THR A 139 -14.19 28.97 -12.31
N VAL A 140 -14.58 29.31 -11.08
CA VAL A 140 -15.64 30.30 -10.80
C VAL A 140 -15.20 31.69 -11.23
N ALA A 141 -14.00 32.13 -10.86
CA ALA A 141 -13.47 33.43 -11.28
C ALA A 141 -13.34 33.52 -12.80
N GLY A 142 -12.86 32.46 -13.45
CA GLY A 142 -12.75 32.37 -14.91
C GLY A 142 -14.08 32.54 -15.62
N GLY A 143 -15.10 31.78 -15.19
CA GLY A 143 -16.45 31.85 -15.75
C GLY A 143 -17.10 33.24 -15.58
N ILE A 144 -16.92 33.88 -14.43
CA ILE A 144 -17.44 35.23 -14.18
C ILE A 144 -16.78 36.26 -15.12
N LEU A 145 -15.47 36.18 -15.34
CA LEU A 145 -14.77 37.10 -16.24
C LEU A 145 -15.21 36.95 -17.70
N ILE A 146 -15.44 35.72 -18.17
CA ILE A 146 -16.01 35.47 -19.50
C ILE A 146 -17.43 36.02 -19.59
N ALA A 147 -18.25 35.83 -18.54
CA ALA A 147 -19.61 36.37 -18.52
C ALA A 147 -19.63 37.91 -18.62
N ILE A 148 -18.72 38.59 -17.90
CA ILE A 148 -18.56 40.05 -17.99
C ILE A 148 -18.06 40.46 -19.39
N SER A 149 -17.17 39.69 -20.01
CA SER A 149 -16.73 39.93 -21.39
C SER A 149 -17.91 39.98 -22.36
N PHE A 150 -18.84 39.02 -22.27
CA PHE A 150 -20.02 38.97 -23.14
C PHE A 150 -21.04 40.09 -22.91
N MET A 151 -21.00 40.79 -21.77
CA MET A 151 -21.83 41.97 -21.56
C MET A 151 -21.48 43.12 -22.52
N PHE A 152 -20.25 43.15 -23.05
CA PHE A 152 -19.80 44.14 -24.04
C PHE A 152 -20.17 43.77 -25.48
N GLY A 153 -20.79 42.60 -25.70
CA GLY A 153 -21.14 42.05 -27.00
C GLY A 153 -20.49 40.69 -27.25
N ILE A 154 -21.21 39.79 -27.93
CA ILE A 154 -20.75 38.41 -28.17
C ILE A 154 -19.45 38.38 -28.99
N GLU A 155 -19.29 39.33 -29.93
CA GLU A 155 -18.08 39.47 -30.75
C GLU A 155 -17.09 40.50 -30.19
N ALA A 156 -17.38 41.15 -29.07
CA ALA A 156 -16.49 42.18 -28.50
C ALA A 156 -15.12 41.61 -28.11
N ALA A 157 -15.07 40.31 -27.77
CA ALA A 157 -13.84 39.60 -27.50
C ALA A 157 -13.08 39.15 -28.77
N ALA A 158 -13.59 39.37 -29.99
CA ALA A 158 -12.89 39.00 -31.22
C ALA A 158 -11.83 40.02 -31.63
N THR A 159 -11.93 41.26 -31.15
CA THR A 159 -10.94 42.31 -31.44
C THR A 159 -9.86 42.33 -30.38
N GLU A 160 -8.66 41.91 -30.75
CA GLU A 160 -7.49 41.94 -29.87
C GLU A 160 -7.24 43.35 -29.32
N GLY A 161 -6.86 43.42 -28.05
CA GLY A 161 -6.57 44.68 -27.35
C GLY A 161 -7.79 45.40 -26.76
N THR A 162 -9.01 44.94 -27.03
CA THR A 162 -10.20 45.45 -26.33
C THR A 162 -10.29 44.96 -24.89
N PHE A 163 -10.99 45.72 -24.04
CA PHE A 163 -11.23 45.30 -22.65
C PHE A 163 -11.97 43.96 -22.56
N ALA A 164 -12.95 43.74 -23.46
CA ALA A 164 -13.69 42.48 -23.55
C ALA A 164 -12.78 41.30 -23.94
N TYR A 165 -11.84 41.50 -24.87
CA TYR A 165 -10.81 40.51 -25.21
C TYR A 165 -9.95 40.15 -24.01
N VAL A 166 -9.44 41.14 -23.27
CA VAL A 166 -8.62 40.91 -22.08
C VAL A 166 -9.37 40.09 -21.03
N LEU A 167 -10.64 40.43 -20.76
CA LEU A 167 -11.49 39.66 -19.85
C LEU A 167 -11.71 38.21 -20.32
N ASN A 168 -11.90 38.01 -21.62
CA ASN A 168 -12.10 36.69 -22.21
C ASN A 168 -10.83 35.83 -22.12
N VAL A 169 -9.66 36.41 -22.44
CA VAL A 169 -8.37 35.74 -22.35
C VAL A 169 -8.04 35.37 -20.90
N ILE A 170 -8.23 36.28 -19.96
CA ILE A 170 -8.00 35.98 -18.53
C ILE A 170 -8.98 34.90 -18.06
N GLY A 171 -10.26 35.02 -18.39
CA GLY A 171 -11.26 34.05 -17.97
C GLY A 171 -11.02 32.65 -18.56
N GLY A 172 -10.74 32.58 -19.86
CA GLY A 172 -10.52 31.35 -20.60
C GLY A 172 -9.14 30.73 -20.37
N GLN A 173 -8.07 31.46 -20.72
CA GLN A 173 -6.71 30.93 -20.65
C GLN A 173 -6.18 30.89 -19.22
N ALA A 174 -6.40 31.92 -18.40
CA ALA A 174 -5.94 31.89 -17.02
C ALA A 174 -6.93 31.14 -16.10
N GLY A 175 -8.24 31.42 -16.18
CA GLY A 175 -9.23 30.77 -15.32
C GLY A 175 -9.36 29.27 -15.60
N PHE A 176 -9.77 28.90 -16.81
CA PHE A 176 -9.96 27.49 -17.17
C PHE A 176 -8.64 26.77 -17.52
N GLY A 177 -7.66 27.46 -18.09
CA GLY A 177 -6.38 26.84 -18.43
C GLY A 177 -5.54 26.42 -17.21
N PHE A 178 -5.61 27.14 -16.08
CA PHE A 178 -4.93 26.74 -14.85
C PHE A 178 -5.71 25.72 -14.00
N MET A 179 -6.96 25.42 -14.35
CA MET A 179 -7.82 24.48 -13.64
C MET A 179 -7.14 23.12 -13.43
N ILE A 180 -6.60 22.54 -14.51
CA ILE A 180 -5.99 21.21 -14.51
C ILE A 180 -4.61 21.18 -13.80
N PRO A 181 -3.70 22.13 -14.05
CA PRO A 181 -2.46 22.27 -13.27
C PRO A 181 -2.71 22.42 -11.76
N ILE A 182 -3.71 23.22 -11.36
CA ILE A 182 -4.02 23.46 -9.95
C ILE A 182 -4.60 22.21 -9.31
N LEU A 183 -5.56 21.55 -9.95
CA LEU A 183 -6.09 20.26 -9.50
C LEU A 183 -4.95 19.27 -9.25
N ALA A 184 -4.06 19.09 -10.22
CA ALA A 184 -2.96 18.13 -10.12
C ALA A 184 -1.94 18.54 -9.04
N GLY A 185 -1.58 19.82 -8.98
CA GLY A 185 -0.67 20.38 -7.98
C GLY A 185 -1.18 20.17 -6.55
N PHE A 186 -2.49 20.37 -6.32
CA PHE A 186 -3.07 20.24 -4.98
C PHE A 186 -3.42 18.78 -4.60
N ILE A 187 -3.65 17.90 -5.57
CA ILE A 187 -3.64 16.44 -5.32
C ILE A 187 -2.24 16.01 -4.88
N ALA A 188 -1.19 16.40 -5.63
CA ALA A 188 0.19 16.07 -5.29
C ALA A 188 0.62 16.69 -3.94
N TYR A 189 0.20 17.93 -3.66
CA TYR A 189 0.37 18.57 -2.35
C TYR A 189 -0.25 17.77 -1.22
N SER A 190 -1.47 17.25 -1.40
CA SER A 190 -2.12 16.48 -0.34
C SER A 190 -1.44 15.13 -0.06
N ILE A 191 -0.59 14.64 -0.98
CA ILE A 191 0.14 13.37 -0.84
C ILE A 191 1.57 13.61 -0.33
N ALA A 192 2.27 14.62 -0.86
CA ALA A 192 3.69 14.86 -0.65
C ALA A 192 4.00 16.25 -0.05
N ASP A 193 2.99 16.95 0.48
CA ASP A 193 3.08 18.31 1.02
C ASP A 193 3.69 19.29 0.00
N ARG A 194 4.34 20.37 0.48
CA ARG A 194 4.92 21.43 -0.36
C ARG A 194 5.82 20.92 -1.50
N PRO A 195 6.68 19.90 -1.31
CA PRO A 195 7.49 19.32 -2.39
C PRO A 195 6.68 18.82 -3.59
N GLY A 196 5.44 18.36 -3.40
CA GLY A 196 4.60 17.83 -4.46
C GLY A 196 4.00 18.86 -5.42
N ILE A 197 3.97 20.14 -5.04
CA ILE A 197 3.25 21.20 -5.78
C ILE A 197 3.85 21.40 -7.18
N ALA A 198 5.15 21.68 -7.26
CA ALA A 198 5.83 21.97 -8.52
C ALA A 198 5.74 20.80 -9.53
N PRO A 199 6.10 19.55 -9.17
CA PRO A 199 5.98 18.43 -10.09
C PRO A 199 4.52 18.09 -10.41
N GLY A 200 3.58 18.23 -9.47
CA GLY A 200 2.16 18.02 -9.71
C GLY A 200 1.57 19.02 -10.71
N MET A 201 1.90 20.30 -10.59
CA MET A 201 1.45 21.33 -11.54
C MET A 201 2.06 21.13 -12.92
N ALA A 202 3.35 20.81 -13.02
CA ALA A 202 4.00 20.51 -14.29
C ALA A 202 3.37 19.29 -14.98
N ALA A 203 3.09 18.24 -14.21
CA ALA A 203 2.44 17.03 -14.72
C ALA A 203 0.99 17.29 -15.16
N GLY A 204 0.23 18.11 -14.42
CA GLY A 204 -1.11 18.55 -14.81
C GLY A 204 -1.13 19.42 -16.06
N PHE A 205 -0.16 20.33 -16.20
CA PHE A 205 0.00 21.14 -17.41
C PHE A 205 0.28 20.26 -18.64
N LEU A 206 1.19 19.28 -18.50
CA LEU A 206 1.48 18.32 -19.55
C LEU A 206 0.25 17.45 -19.89
N ALA A 207 -0.48 16.97 -18.88
CA ALA A 207 -1.71 16.20 -19.09
C ALA A 207 -2.76 16.98 -19.90
N ASN A 208 -2.83 18.30 -19.69
CA ASN A 208 -3.69 19.18 -20.48
C ASN A 208 -3.17 19.35 -21.91
N SER A 209 -1.86 19.54 -22.10
CA SER A 209 -1.28 19.76 -23.44
C SER A 209 -1.30 18.51 -24.33
N VAL A 210 -1.27 17.30 -23.75
CA VAL A 210 -1.41 16.03 -24.51
C VAL A 210 -2.87 15.62 -24.74
N GLY A 211 -3.84 16.40 -24.28
CA GLY A 211 -5.27 16.09 -24.44
C GLY A 211 -5.79 14.98 -23.51
N ALA A 212 -5.01 14.56 -22.51
CA ALA A 212 -5.44 13.59 -21.51
C ALA A 212 -6.46 14.18 -20.50
N GLY A 213 -6.54 15.50 -20.43
CA GLY A 213 -7.57 16.25 -19.71
C GLY A 213 -7.58 15.95 -18.20
N PHE A 214 -8.77 16.01 -17.60
CA PHE A 214 -8.96 15.86 -16.15
C PHE A 214 -8.49 14.49 -15.62
N LEU A 215 -8.77 13.41 -16.37
CA LEU A 215 -8.34 12.06 -15.99
C LEU A 215 -6.82 11.90 -16.03
N GLY A 216 -6.18 12.44 -17.07
CA GLY A 216 -4.72 12.44 -17.19
C GLY A 216 -4.05 13.17 -16.03
N ALA A 217 -4.64 14.29 -15.59
CA ALA A 217 -4.11 15.08 -14.48
C ALA A 217 -4.22 14.38 -13.12
N ILE A 218 -5.28 13.61 -12.88
CA ILE A 218 -5.41 12.81 -11.65
C ILE A 218 -4.32 11.74 -11.59
N VAL A 219 -4.11 11.02 -12.69
CA VAL A 219 -3.07 9.98 -12.76
C VAL A 219 -1.68 10.62 -12.64
N ALA A 220 -1.44 11.70 -13.37
CA ALA A 220 -0.17 12.41 -13.36
C ALA A 220 0.13 13.02 -11.98
N ALA A 221 -0.87 13.44 -11.20
CA ALA A 221 -0.69 13.96 -9.84
C ALA A 221 -0.30 12.89 -8.82
N SER A 222 -0.58 11.61 -9.09
CA SER A 222 -0.15 10.50 -8.25
C SER A 222 1.32 10.08 -8.49
N TRP A 223 1.90 10.48 -9.62
CA TRP A 223 3.27 10.12 -10.02
C TRP A 223 4.37 10.78 -9.15
N PRO A 224 4.31 12.10 -8.83
CA PRO A 224 5.32 12.76 -8.00
C PRO A 224 5.49 12.18 -6.59
N ALA A 225 4.46 11.50 -6.06
CA ALA A 225 4.50 10.83 -4.77
C ALA A 225 5.55 9.70 -4.70
N THR A 226 5.97 9.18 -5.86
CA THR A 226 7.01 8.14 -5.95
C THR A 226 8.44 8.70 -5.93
N TRP A 227 8.62 10.00 -6.20
CA TRP A 227 9.95 10.63 -6.24
C TRP A 227 10.42 11.14 -4.87
N SER A 228 9.50 11.58 -4.01
CA SER A 228 9.83 12.14 -2.68
C SER A 228 10.16 11.10 -1.61
N THR A 229 10.07 9.81 -1.92
CA THR A 229 10.42 8.69 -1.01
C THR A 229 11.84 8.15 -1.24
N THR A 230 12.66 8.84 -2.03
CA THR A 230 14.09 8.58 -2.25
C THR A 230 14.91 9.76 -1.77
#